data_AF-A0A136J0N1-F1
#
_entry.id   AF-A0A136J0N1-F1
#
_cell.length_a   1.000
_cell.length_b   1.000
_cell.length_c   1.000
_cell.angle_alpha   90.00
_cell.angle_beta   90.00
_cell.angle_gamma   90.00
#
_symmetry.space_group_name_H-M   'P 1'
#
loop_
_entity.id
_entity.type
_entity.pdbx_description
1 polymer ?
#
loop_
_entity_poly.entity_id
_entity_poly.type
_entity_poly.pdbx_seq_one_letter_code
_entity_poly.pdbx_strand_id
1 'polypeptide(L)'
;MAHRRLQREEALSQQPAIFSPSLARAAASTAKDWAYVDAWLKHKYASASVSGSTAAVPPFERNADTLHMLLALVAANEAADEERDLLTRVERAALDEVRAVNAAKEARRADLLAAIEDNLSREGRTALDAMAGMAAELGVADTEAAITPELLASRFVELQASAVEVDRATARVEVLHEHIRRETARITDLVDAIRQQQQQALQEQEHSKQPGQRDNDLEHKIDTMQARLPQLEKQASVLNKVSQMPTVTVDEVKHDEDEYLRVLARKKELDARVKAFAGLPPDVEAARVELENLRAELRSMTDRRDHDFEKLVERESPVKPRRRM
;
A
#
# COMPACT_ATOMS: atom_id res chain seq x y z
N MET A 1 36.23 -106.36 8.01
CA MET A 1 35.10 -105.56 8.55
C MET A 1 35.36 -105.14 10.01
N ALA A 2 36.47 -104.45 10.29
CA ALA A 2 36.82 -104.02 11.65
C ALA A 2 37.58 -102.68 11.71
N HIS A 3 37.70 -101.96 10.58
CA HIS A 3 38.42 -100.67 10.52
C HIS A 3 37.51 -99.43 10.34
N ARG A 4 36.19 -99.61 10.20
CA ARG A 4 35.23 -98.50 10.05
C ARG A 4 34.52 -98.06 11.33
N ARG A 5 34.76 -98.75 12.47
CA ARG A 5 34.17 -98.38 13.77
C ARG A 5 35.10 -97.50 14.62
N LEU A 6 36.42 -97.65 14.51
CA LEU A 6 37.37 -96.84 15.28
C LEU A 6 37.53 -95.41 14.74
N GLN A 7 37.33 -95.16 13.45
CA GLN A 7 37.32 -93.79 12.89
C GLN A 7 36.03 -93.00 13.17
N ARG A 8 34.95 -93.67 13.63
CA ARG A 8 33.69 -92.99 13.95
C ARG A 8 33.63 -92.56 15.42
N GLU A 9 34.44 -93.15 16.30
CA GLU A 9 34.56 -92.73 17.71
C GLU A 9 35.57 -91.59 17.89
N GLU A 10 36.64 -91.50 17.08
CA GLU A 10 37.54 -90.34 17.10
C GLU A 10 36.97 -89.07 16.44
N ALA A 11 35.94 -89.20 15.60
CA ALA A 11 35.22 -88.06 15.03
C ALA A 11 34.16 -87.45 15.98
N LEU A 12 33.86 -88.12 17.11
CA LEU A 12 32.93 -87.65 18.13
C LEU A 12 33.64 -87.03 19.36
N SER A 13 34.97 -87.11 19.43
CA SER A 13 35.78 -86.59 20.54
C SER A 13 36.53 -85.28 20.23
N GLN A 14 36.23 -84.62 19.10
CA GLN A 14 36.70 -83.26 18.79
C GLN A 14 35.55 -82.25 18.69
N GLN A 15 34.52 -82.39 19.53
CA GLN A 15 33.68 -81.24 19.87
C GLN A 15 34.27 -80.61 21.14
N PRO A 16 35.04 -79.52 21.04
CA PRO A 16 35.41 -78.80 22.23
C PRO A 16 34.14 -78.18 22.81
N ALA A 17 33.86 -78.57 24.05
CA ALA A 17 32.98 -77.85 24.94
C ALA A 17 33.49 -76.40 25.09
N ILE A 18 32.88 -75.44 24.37
CA ILE A 18 33.19 -73.99 24.51
C ILE A 18 31.88 -73.16 24.58
N PHE A 19 30.87 -73.68 25.25
CA PHE A 19 29.71 -72.86 25.63
C PHE A 19 29.66 -72.75 27.14
N SER A 20 30.46 -71.83 27.68
CA SER A 20 30.15 -71.28 29.00
C SER A 20 28.76 -70.61 28.91
N PRO A 21 27.79 -70.93 29.79
CA PRO A 21 26.46 -70.33 29.79
C PRO A 21 26.49 -68.79 29.78
N SER A 22 27.54 -68.19 30.34
CA SER A 22 27.77 -66.75 30.35
C SER A 22 28.08 -66.19 28.96
N LEU A 23 28.88 -66.90 28.16
CA LEU A 23 29.23 -66.51 26.79
C LEU A 23 28.02 -66.66 25.85
N ALA A 24 27.25 -67.73 26.02
CA ALA A 24 26.01 -67.95 25.27
C ALA A 24 24.95 -66.88 25.61
N ARG A 25 24.83 -66.48 26.88
CA ARG A 25 23.93 -65.40 27.30
C ARG A 25 24.36 -64.04 26.74
N ALA A 26 25.65 -63.73 26.74
CA ALA A 26 26.19 -62.50 26.17
C ALA A 26 26.00 -62.44 24.64
N ALA A 27 26.24 -63.56 23.94
CA ALA A 27 25.98 -63.66 22.50
C ALA A 27 24.48 -63.55 22.16
N ALA A 28 23.61 -64.09 23.02
CA ALA A 28 22.17 -63.96 22.85
C ALA A 28 21.67 -62.54 23.08
N SER A 29 22.22 -61.80 24.06
CA SER A 29 21.86 -60.40 24.28
C SER A 29 22.35 -59.50 23.14
N THR A 30 23.59 -59.68 22.67
CA THR A 30 24.10 -58.88 21.54
C THR A 30 23.32 -59.17 20.25
N ALA A 31 22.89 -60.42 20.01
CA ALA A 31 22.02 -60.75 18.88
C ALA A 31 20.65 -60.08 18.97
N LYS A 32 20.08 -59.94 20.18
CA LYS A 32 18.82 -59.24 20.41
C LYS A 32 18.95 -57.74 20.14
N ASP A 33 20.04 -57.13 20.61
CA ASP A 33 20.30 -55.71 20.41
C ASP A 33 20.50 -55.37 18.91
N TRP A 34 21.18 -56.26 18.17
CA TRP A 34 21.27 -56.15 16.70
C TRP A 34 19.92 -56.28 16.01
N ALA A 35 19.07 -57.21 16.44
CA ALA A 35 17.72 -57.36 15.88
C ALA A 35 16.85 -56.11 16.14
N TYR A 36 17.02 -55.47 17.30
CA TYR A 36 16.36 -54.20 17.63
C TYR A 36 16.80 -53.07 16.71
N VAL A 37 18.11 -52.86 16.56
CA VAL A 37 18.70 -51.84 15.68
C VAL A 37 18.31 -52.09 14.22
N ASP A 38 18.34 -53.33 13.75
CA ASP A 38 17.93 -53.68 12.38
C ASP A 38 16.45 -53.37 12.11
N ALA A 39 15.57 -53.61 13.08
CA ALA A 39 14.15 -53.27 12.98
C ALA A 39 13.94 -51.74 12.96
N TRP A 40 14.64 -51.01 13.84
CA TRP A 40 14.57 -49.55 13.91
C TRP A 40 15.10 -48.88 12.62
N LEU A 41 16.26 -49.31 12.11
CA LEU A 41 16.82 -48.82 10.85
C LEU A 41 15.85 -49.08 9.69
N LYS A 42 15.30 -50.29 9.56
CA LYS A 42 14.30 -50.59 8.54
C LYS A 42 13.10 -49.65 8.62
N HIS A 43 12.62 -49.33 9.82
CA HIS A 43 11.52 -48.40 10.00
C HIS A 43 11.88 -46.96 9.59
N LYS A 44 13.01 -46.42 10.06
CA LYS A 44 13.46 -45.05 9.72
C LYS A 44 13.73 -44.90 8.21
N TYR A 45 14.41 -45.86 7.59
CA TYR A 45 14.66 -45.83 6.13
C TYR A 45 13.40 -46.07 5.29
N ALA A 46 12.44 -46.87 5.78
CA ALA A 46 11.13 -46.99 5.14
C ALA A 46 10.36 -45.65 5.17
N SER A 47 10.37 -44.93 6.30
CA SER A 47 9.72 -43.61 6.41
C SER A 47 10.40 -42.52 5.58
N ALA A 48 11.71 -42.61 5.34
CA ALA A 48 12.47 -41.65 4.53
C ALA A 48 12.29 -41.84 3.00
N SER A 49 11.67 -42.94 2.56
CA SER A 49 11.49 -43.29 1.14
C SER A 49 10.45 -42.45 0.38
N VAL A 50 9.84 -41.45 1.03
CA VAL A 50 8.87 -40.52 0.43
C VAL A 50 9.48 -39.68 -0.72
N SER A 51 10.81 -39.61 -0.81
CA SER A 51 11.53 -38.97 -1.93
C SER A 51 11.98 -39.99 -3.00
N GLY A 52 11.06 -40.79 -3.55
CA GLY A 52 11.23 -41.50 -4.83
C GLY A 52 12.36 -42.53 -4.96
N SER A 53 13.11 -42.82 -3.90
CA SER A 53 14.19 -43.81 -3.87
C SER A 53 13.92 -44.81 -2.76
N THR A 54 13.84 -46.09 -3.13
CA THR A 54 13.75 -47.22 -2.19
C THR A 54 15.07 -47.32 -1.42
N ALA A 55 15.22 -46.53 -0.36
CA ALA A 55 16.42 -46.52 0.45
C ALA A 55 16.48 -47.79 1.30
N ALA A 56 17.18 -48.81 0.81
CA ALA A 56 17.61 -49.93 1.64
C ALA A 56 18.63 -49.43 2.67
N VAL A 57 18.64 -50.04 3.86
CA VAL A 57 19.63 -49.72 4.90
C VAL A 57 21.04 -49.93 4.32
N PRO A 58 21.92 -48.91 4.31
CA PRO A 58 23.27 -49.04 3.79
C PRO A 58 24.04 -50.14 4.54
N PRO A 59 24.92 -50.91 3.87
CA PRO A 59 25.76 -51.88 4.56
C PRO A 59 26.76 -51.16 5.47
N PHE A 60 26.95 -51.66 6.69
CA PHE A 60 27.90 -51.12 7.66
C PHE A 60 28.59 -52.27 8.42
N GLU A 61 29.74 -51.96 9.01
CA GLU A 61 30.51 -52.93 9.78
C GLU A 61 29.80 -53.25 11.11
N ARG A 62 29.64 -54.55 11.42
CA ARG A 62 29.05 -55.00 12.69
C ARG A 62 30.14 -55.23 13.73
N ASN A 63 30.52 -54.17 14.43
CA ASN A 63 31.45 -54.19 15.56
C ASN A 63 30.74 -53.81 16.88
N ALA A 64 31.28 -54.18 18.04
CA ALA A 64 30.74 -53.83 19.36
C ALA A 64 30.60 -52.31 19.53
N ASP A 65 31.58 -51.54 19.04
CA ASP A 65 31.54 -50.07 19.08
C ASP A 65 30.38 -49.50 18.23
N THR A 66 30.15 -50.08 17.05
CA THR A 66 29.03 -49.66 16.18
C THR A 66 27.67 -49.99 16.79
N LEU A 67 27.54 -51.14 17.47
CA LEU A 67 26.31 -51.50 18.18
C LEU A 67 26.02 -50.50 19.30
N HIS A 68 27.05 -50.15 20.08
CA HIS A 68 26.90 -49.19 21.17
C HIS A 68 26.48 -47.81 20.65
N MET A 69 27.12 -47.31 19.59
CA MET A 69 26.76 -46.04 18.97
C MET A 69 25.35 -46.04 18.37
N LEU A 70 24.95 -47.13 17.71
CA LEU A 70 23.61 -47.24 17.13
C LEU A 70 22.53 -47.33 18.20
N LEU A 71 22.75 -48.05 19.29
CA LEU A 71 21.83 -48.07 20.43
C LEU A 71 21.71 -46.69 21.10
N ALA A 72 22.83 -45.99 21.27
CA ALA A 72 22.82 -44.63 21.80
C ALA A 72 22.05 -43.67 20.88
N LEU A 73 22.19 -43.82 19.56
CA LEU A 73 21.46 -43.03 18.57
C LEU A 73 19.96 -43.35 18.57
N VAL A 74 19.58 -44.62 18.70
CA VAL A 74 18.18 -45.03 18.79
C VAL A 74 17.54 -44.40 20.03
N ALA A 75 18.19 -44.53 21.19
CA ALA A 75 17.72 -43.95 22.44
C ALA A 75 17.61 -42.41 22.37
N ALA A 76 18.59 -41.75 21.75
CA ALA A 76 18.56 -40.30 21.56
C ALA A 76 17.42 -39.85 20.61
N ASN A 77 17.15 -40.61 19.54
CA ASN A 77 16.04 -40.31 18.65
C ASN A 77 14.69 -40.56 19.33
N GLU A 78 14.53 -41.64 20.07
CA GLU A 78 13.30 -41.93 20.82
C GLU A 78 13.03 -40.84 21.86
N ALA A 79 14.06 -40.41 22.60
CA ALA A 79 13.94 -39.27 23.53
C ALA A 79 13.55 -37.97 22.82
N ALA A 80 14.12 -37.69 21.64
CA ALA A 80 13.78 -36.51 20.85
C ALA A 80 12.36 -36.58 20.25
N ASP A 81 11.93 -37.75 19.78
CA ASP A 81 10.58 -38.01 19.29
C ASP A 81 9.55 -37.81 20.43
N GLU A 82 9.83 -38.33 21.64
CA GLU A 82 9.01 -38.11 22.84
C GLU A 82 8.91 -36.63 23.25
N GLU A 83 10.03 -35.89 23.24
CA GLU A 83 10.05 -34.46 23.53
C GLU A 83 9.22 -33.68 22.50
N ARG A 84 9.37 -34.00 21.22
CA ARG A 84 8.59 -33.37 20.14
C ARG A 84 7.10 -33.62 20.27
N ASP A 85 6.70 -34.83 20.67
CA ASP A 85 5.31 -35.19 20.92
C ASP A 85 4.74 -34.47 22.16
N LEU A 86 5.56 -34.25 23.19
CA LEU A 86 5.18 -33.44 24.35
C LEU A 86 5.00 -31.97 23.96
N LEU A 87 5.94 -31.38 23.23
CA LEU A 87 5.86 -30.00 22.76
C LEU A 87 4.63 -29.79 21.88
N THR A 88 4.39 -30.67 20.91
CA THR A 88 3.22 -30.58 20.02
C THR A 88 1.91 -30.62 20.80
N ARG A 89 1.83 -31.45 21.86
CA ARG A 89 0.64 -31.49 22.73
C ARG A 89 0.46 -30.20 23.52
N VAL A 90 1.53 -29.65 24.07
CA VAL A 90 1.50 -28.38 24.81
C VAL A 90 1.11 -27.22 23.89
N GLU A 91 1.72 -27.13 22.71
CA GLU A 91 1.37 -26.10 21.72
C GLU A 91 -0.09 -26.18 21.29
N ARG A 92 -0.58 -27.40 21.03
CA ARG A 92 -1.99 -27.60 20.67
C ARG A 92 -2.93 -27.18 21.81
N ALA A 93 -2.63 -27.58 23.05
CA ALA A 93 -3.43 -27.19 24.21
C ALA A 93 -3.42 -25.66 24.42
N ALA A 94 -2.26 -25.02 24.28
CA ALA A 94 -2.13 -23.57 24.39
C ALA A 94 -2.90 -22.84 23.28
N LEU A 95 -2.84 -23.33 22.03
CA LEU A 95 -3.61 -22.77 20.92
C LEU A 95 -5.12 -22.92 21.14
N ASP A 96 -5.56 -24.07 21.65
CA ASP A 96 -6.97 -24.32 21.94
C ASP A 96 -7.47 -23.40 23.08
N GLU A 97 -6.65 -23.14 24.10
CA GLU A 97 -6.95 -22.19 25.17
C GLU A 97 -7.07 -20.75 24.64
N VAL A 98 -6.11 -20.29 23.83
CA VAL A 98 -6.16 -18.95 23.23
C VAL A 98 -7.39 -18.79 22.34
N ARG A 99 -7.74 -19.81 21.55
CA ARG A 99 -8.95 -19.82 20.73
C ARG A 99 -10.21 -19.75 21.58
N ALA A 100 -10.27 -20.51 22.68
CA ALA A 100 -11.40 -20.48 23.61
C ALA A 100 -11.57 -19.12 24.28
N VAL A 101 -10.48 -18.50 24.74
CA VAL A 101 -10.50 -17.15 25.33
C VAL A 101 -10.96 -16.11 24.32
N ASN A 102 -10.46 -16.16 23.08
CA ASN A 102 -10.89 -15.24 22.03
C ASN A 102 -12.37 -15.43 21.68
N ALA A 103 -12.83 -16.68 21.54
CA ALA A 103 -14.24 -16.96 21.28
C ALA A 103 -15.15 -16.44 22.42
N ALA A 104 -14.75 -16.63 23.67
CA ALA A 104 -15.50 -16.11 24.82
C ALA A 104 -15.51 -14.57 24.86
N LYS A 105 -14.39 -13.93 24.49
CA LYS A 105 -14.30 -12.47 24.38
C LYS A 105 -15.21 -11.93 23.29
N GLU A 106 -15.23 -12.56 22.11
CA GLU A 106 -16.10 -12.14 21.01
C GLU A 106 -17.58 -12.37 21.34
N ALA A 107 -17.94 -13.48 21.98
CA ALA A 107 -19.30 -13.71 22.47
C ALA A 107 -19.73 -12.62 23.46
N ARG A 108 -18.88 -12.31 24.45
CA ARG A 108 -19.16 -11.23 25.41
C ARG A 108 -19.25 -9.86 24.75
N ARG A 109 -18.44 -9.60 23.72
CA ARG A 109 -18.50 -8.36 22.93
C ARG A 109 -19.83 -8.28 22.19
N ALA A 110 -20.27 -9.36 21.54
CA ALA A 110 -21.55 -9.43 20.85
C ALA A 110 -22.72 -9.20 21.80
N ASP A 111 -22.71 -9.84 22.97
CA ASP A 111 -23.74 -9.65 24.01
C ASP A 111 -23.78 -8.21 24.53
N LEU A 112 -22.61 -7.58 24.73
CA LEU A 112 -22.52 -6.18 25.14
C LEU A 112 -23.05 -5.23 24.06
N LEU A 113 -22.72 -5.49 22.78
CA LEU A 113 -23.23 -4.68 21.67
C LEU A 113 -24.75 -4.81 21.52
N ALA A 114 -25.28 -6.03 21.62
CA ALA A 114 -26.72 -6.27 21.60
C ALA A 114 -27.43 -5.58 22.77
N ALA A 115 -26.87 -5.66 23.98
CA ALA A 115 -27.40 -4.96 25.14
C ALA A 115 -27.37 -3.43 24.96
N ILE A 116 -26.32 -2.87 24.34
CA ILE A 116 -26.25 -1.43 24.04
C ILE A 116 -27.35 -1.06 23.03
N GLU A 117 -27.51 -1.83 21.95
CA GLU A 117 -28.53 -1.62 20.93
C GLU A 117 -29.96 -1.70 21.49
N ASP A 118 -30.21 -2.65 22.39
CA ASP A 118 -31.49 -2.81 23.08
C ASP A 118 -31.81 -1.65 24.02
N ASN A 119 -30.79 -1.00 24.59
CA ASN A 119 -30.93 0.14 25.49
C ASN A 119 -30.86 1.51 24.79
N LEU A 120 -30.62 1.57 23.48
CA LEU A 120 -30.69 2.82 22.73
C LEU A 120 -32.14 3.33 22.64
N SER A 121 -32.29 4.66 22.74
CA SER A 121 -33.58 5.30 22.43
C SER A 121 -33.92 5.11 20.94
N ARG A 122 -35.19 5.37 20.58
CA ARG A 122 -35.63 5.30 19.18
C ARG A 122 -34.81 6.25 18.30
N GLU A 123 -34.54 7.46 18.78
CA GLU A 123 -33.71 8.45 18.11
C GLU A 123 -32.27 7.94 17.95
N GLY A 124 -31.72 7.32 18.99
CA GLY A 124 -30.39 6.73 18.96
C GLY A 124 -30.26 5.65 17.89
N ARG A 125 -31.24 4.74 17.78
CA ARG A 125 -31.25 3.68 16.76
C ARG A 125 -31.29 4.27 15.35
N THR A 126 -32.19 5.23 15.13
CA THR A 126 -32.29 5.90 13.82
C THR A 126 -31.01 6.66 13.45
N ALA A 127 -30.33 7.27 14.42
CA ALA A 127 -29.07 7.96 14.17
C ALA A 127 -27.95 6.97 13.85
N LEU A 128 -27.86 5.85 14.56
CA LEU A 128 -26.88 4.80 14.30
C LEU A 128 -27.10 4.17 12.92
N ASP A 129 -28.35 3.85 12.54
CA ASP A 129 -28.69 3.33 11.21
C ASP A 129 -28.34 4.31 10.11
N ALA A 130 -28.62 5.60 10.30
CA ALA A 130 -28.26 6.65 9.35
C ALA A 130 -26.73 6.78 9.21
N MET A 131 -25.98 6.70 10.31
CA MET A 131 -24.51 6.71 10.27
C MET A 131 -23.95 5.47 9.59
N ALA A 132 -24.49 4.29 9.86
CA ALA A 132 -24.09 3.05 9.21
C ALA A 132 -24.38 3.09 7.70
N GLY A 133 -25.54 3.61 7.30
CA GLY A 133 -25.90 3.86 5.91
C GLY A 133 -24.93 4.82 5.23
N MET A 134 -24.64 5.96 5.86
CA MET A 134 -23.68 6.94 5.34
C MET A 134 -22.26 6.36 5.24
N ALA A 135 -21.83 5.53 6.20
CA ALA A 135 -20.52 4.88 6.17
C ALA A 135 -20.42 3.87 5.01
N ALA A 136 -21.51 3.16 4.71
CA ALA A 136 -21.59 2.24 3.58
C ALA A 136 -21.59 3.01 2.24
N GLU A 137 -22.35 4.09 2.12
CA GLU A 137 -22.39 4.94 0.92
C GLU A 137 -21.04 5.62 0.63
N LEU A 138 -20.33 6.07 1.68
CA LEU A 138 -19.00 6.66 1.58
C LEU A 138 -17.89 5.61 1.40
N GLY A 139 -18.20 4.32 1.47
CA GLY A 139 -17.23 3.22 1.35
C GLY A 139 -16.20 3.17 2.49
N VAL A 140 -16.54 3.71 3.67
CA VAL A 140 -15.64 3.75 4.84
C VAL A 140 -15.80 2.52 5.73
N ALA A 141 -16.88 1.75 5.53
CA ALA A 141 -17.20 0.55 6.31
C ALA A 141 -16.13 -0.55 6.28
N ASP A 142 -15.36 -0.65 5.19
CA ASP A 142 -14.32 -1.68 5.01
C ASP A 142 -12.93 -1.24 5.49
N THR A 143 -12.79 -0.02 6.00
CA THR A 143 -11.50 0.47 6.46
C THR A 143 -11.19 -0.08 7.86
N GLU A 144 -9.97 -0.59 8.06
CA GLU A 144 -9.49 -1.07 9.38
C GLU A 144 -9.43 0.06 10.43
N ALA A 145 -9.60 1.30 10.01
CA ALA A 145 -9.65 2.47 10.87
C ALA A 145 -10.99 2.54 11.63
N ALA A 146 -10.93 2.90 12.91
CA ALA A 146 -12.12 3.13 13.70
C ALA A 146 -13.02 4.19 13.02
N ILE A 147 -14.24 3.79 12.66
CA ILE A 147 -15.24 4.70 12.10
C ILE A 147 -15.66 5.67 13.21
N THR A 148 -15.17 6.91 13.13
CA THR A 148 -15.56 7.98 14.05
C THR A 148 -16.63 8.88 13.41
N PRO A 149 -17.56 9.45 14.19
CA PRO A 149 -18.53 10.41 13.67
C PRO A 149 -17.87 11.63 13.04
N GLU A 150 -16.70 12.05 13.53
CA GLU A 150 -15.94 13.19 12.97
C GLU A 150 -15.43 12.88 11.56
N LEU A 151 -14.94 11.66 11.32
CA LEU A 151 -14.49 11.22 10.01
C LEU A 151 -15.66 11.15 9.03
N LEU A 152 -16.80 10.59 9.47
CA LEU A 152 -18.00 10.52 8.65
C LEU A 152 -18.48 11.94 8.27
N ALA A 153 -18.50 12.85 9.23
CA ALA A 153 -18.90 14.24 9.02
C ALA A 153 -17.93 14.98 8.07
N SER A 154 -16.62 14.80 8.22
CA SER A 154 -15.64 15.45 7.34
C SER A 154 -15.79 14.95 5.89
N ARG A 155 -15.96 13.64 5.70
CA ARG A 155 -16.19 13.05 4.37
C ARG A 155 -17.50 13.50 3.75
N PHE A 156 -18.56 13.59 4.54
CA PHE A 156 -19.83 14.12 4.07
C PHE A 156 -19.70 15.58 3.60
N VAL A 157 -19.02 16.43 4.38
CA VAL A 157 -18.79 17.84 4.00
C VAL A 157 -17.90 17.94 2.76
N GLU A 158 -16.86 17.13 2.64
CA GLU A 158 -16.02 17.05 1.43
C GLU A 158 -16.84 16.66 0.19
N LEU A 159 -17.71 15.66 0.31
CA LEU A 159 -18.59 15.23 -0.78
C LEU A 159 -19.57 16.34 -1.17
N GLN A 160 -20.17 17.01 -0.20
CA GLN A 160 -21.07 18.16 -0.45
C GLN A 160 -20.34 19.32 -1.12
N ALA A 161 -19.12 19.64 -0.67
CA ALA A 161 -18.31 20.67 -1.30
C ALA A 161 -17.99 20.31 -2.76
N SER A 162 -17.58 19.06 -3.01
CA SER A 162 -17.31 18.58 -4.36
C SER A 162 -18.55 18.62 -5.26
N ALA A 163 -19.73 18.22 -4.76
CA ALA A 163 -20.98 18.29 -5.51
C ALA A 163 -21.30 19.73 -5.93
N VAL A 164 -21.21 20.68 -4.99
CA VAL A 164 -21.45 22.11 -5.28
C VAL A 164 -20.43 22.68 -6.27
N GLU A 165 -19.17 22.27 -6.18
CA GLU A 165 -18.13 22.68 -7.14
C GLU A 165 -18.43 22.16 -8.54
N VAL A 166 -18.87 20.91 -8.68
CA VAL A 166 -19.28 20.31 -9.95
C VAL A 166 -20.50 21.01 -10.52
N ASP A 167 -21.52 21.32 -9.71
CA ASP A 167 -22.71 22.05 -10.16
C ASP A 167 -22.34 23.45 -10.66
N ARG A 168 -21.49 24.17 -9.92
CA ARG A 168 -20.99 25.49 -10.33
C ARG A 168 -20.15 25.42 -11.61
N ALA A 169 -19.33 24.39 -11.76
CA ALA A 169 -18.56 24.17 -12.98
C ALA A 169 -19.48 23.90 -14.18
N THR A 170 -20.51 23.07 -13.99
CA THR A 170 -21.53 22.78 -15.02
C THR A 170 -22.23 24.06 -15.46
N ALA A 171 -22.74 24.86 -14.51
CA ALA A 171 -23.40 26.13 -14.81
C ALA A 171 -22.48 27.12 -15.57
N ARG A 172 -21.18 27.17 -15.22
CA ARG A 172 -20.20 28.00 -15.95
C ARG A 172 -19.99 27.50 -17.38
N VAL A 173 -19.90 26.18 -17.56
CA VAL A 173 -19.75 25.57 -18.89
C VAL A 173 -20.98 25.84 -19.74
N GLU A 174 -22.18 25.76 -19.19
CA GLU A 174 -23.43 26.10 -19.91
C GLU A 174 -23.44 27.55 -20.40
N VAL A 175 -23.07 28.50 -19.54
CA VAL A 175 -22.99 29.92 -19.93
C VAL A 175 -21.95 30.14 -21.03
N LEU A 176 -20.78 29.52 -20.92
CA LEU A 176 -19.74 29.61 -21.96
C LEU A 176 -20.20 28.97 -23.26
N HIS A 177 -20.88 27.82 -23.19
CA HIS A 177 -21.43 27.13 -24.35
C HIS A 177 -22.44 28.01 -25.08
N GLU A 178 -23.37 28.65 -24.36
CA GLU A 178 -24.34 29.56 -24.95
C GLU A 178 -23.70 30.83 -25.51
N HIS A 179 -22.63 31.32 -24.89
CA HIS A 179 -21.86 32.44 -25.46
C HIS A 179 -21.18 32.05 -26.78
N ILE A 180 -20.48 30.92 -26.82
CA ILE A 180 -19.83 30.40 -28.04
C ILE A 180 -20.88 30.13 -29.12
N ARG A 181 -22.04 29.57 -28.76
CA ARG A 181 -23.15 29.35 -29.69
C ARG A 181 -23.68 30.65 -30.30
N ARG A 182 -23.83 31.70 -29.48
CA ARG A 182 -24.24 33.03 -29.97
C ARG A 182 -23.18 33.67 -30.85
N GLU A 183 -21.91 33.61 -30.49
CA GLU A 183 -20.83 34.17 -31.33
C GLU A 183 -20.66 33.40 -32.64
N THR A 184 -20.77 32.07 -32.62
CA THR A 184 -20.74 31.27 -33.86
C THR A 184 -21.92 31.59 -34.77
N ALA A 185 -23.13 31.79 -34.22
CA ALA A 185 -24.28 32.25 -35.00
C ALA A 185 -24.03 33.64 -35.61
N ARG A 186 -23.53 34.60 -34.82
CA ARG A 186 -23.19 35.95 -35.30
C ARG A 186 -22.14 35.95 -36.41
N ILE A 187 -21.08 35.15 -36.27
CA ILE A 187 -20.04 35.01 -37.29
C ILE A 187 -20.62 34.40 -38.57
N THR A 188 -21.50 33.40 -38.44
CA THR A 188 -22.17 32.78 -39.58
C THR A 188 -23.03 33.79 -40.32
N ASP A 189 -23.85 34.56 -39.59
CA ASP A 189 -24.68 35.62 -40.16
C ASP A 189 -23.83 36.70 -40.87
N LEU A 190 -22.69 37.07 -40.28
CA LEU A 190 -21.77 38.04 -40.87
C LEU A 190 -21.13 37.51 -42.17
N VAL A 191 -20.70 36.25 -42.18
CA VAL A 191 -20.14 35.60 -43.37
C VAL A 191 -21.18 35.56 -44.49
N ASP A 192 -22.43 35.23 -44.17
CA ASP A 192 -23.51 35.20 -45.15
C ASP A 192 -23.87 36.60 -45.66
N ALA A 193 -23.87 37.62 -44.80
CA ALA A 193 -24.05 39.01 -45.21
C ALA A 193 -22.93 39.47 -46.16
N ILE A 194 -21.67 39.16 -45.87
CA ILE A 194 -20.53 39.49 -46.75
C ILE A 194 -20.65 38.76 -48.09
N ARG A 195 -21.03 37.48 -48.08
CA ARG A 195 -21.26 36.72 -49.32
C ARG A 195 -22.39 37.32 -50.17
N GLN A 196 -23.50 37.70 -49.53
CA GLN A 196 -24.62 38.35 -50.23
C GLN A 196 -24.20 39.71 -50.81
N GLN A 197 -23.45 40.52 -50.06
CA GLN A 197 -22.93 41.79 -50.54
C GLN A 197 -21.97 41.61 -51.74
N GLN A 198 -21.10 40.60 -51.71
CA GLN A 198 -20.24 40.27 -52.86
C GLN A 198 -21.07 39.84 -54.08
N GLN A 199 -22.08 39.01 -53.89
CA GLN A 199 -22.97 38.58 -54.98
C GLN A 199 -23.75 39.77 -55.59
N GLN A 200 -24.26 40.67 -54.74
CA GLN A 200 -24.91 41.90 -55.18
C GLN A 200 -23.94 42.82 -55.93
N ALA A 201 -22.71 43.01 -55.43
CA ALA A 201 -21.70 43.81 -56.10
C ALA A 201 -21.33 43.25 -57.49
N LEU A 202 -21.25 41.92 -57.63
CA LEU A 202 -21.03 41.26 -58.92
C LEU A 202 -22.22 41.48 -59.88
N GLN A 203 -23.46 41.33 -59.39
CA GLN A 203 -24.66 41.60 -60.20
C GLN A 203 -24.77 43.08 -60.61
N GLU A 204 -24.49 44.00 -59.70
CA GLU A 204 -24.46 45.44 -59.99
C GLU A 204 -23.34 45.82 -60.96
N GLN A 205 -22.21 45.11 -60.96
CA GLN A 205 -21.15 45.27 -61.97
C GLN A 205 -21.59 44.77 -63.35
N GLU A 206 -22.34 43.66 -63.44
CA GLU A 206 -22.89 43.19 -64.71
C GLU A 206 -23.96 44.14 -65.29
N HIS A 207 -24.73 44.82 -64.43
CA HIS A 207 -25.81 45.70 -64.87
C HIS A 207 -25.40 47.16 -65.14
N SER A 208 -24.25 47.63 -64.61
CA SER A 208 -23.79 49.02 -64.81
C SER A 208 -22.68 49.12 -65.87
N LYS A 209 -22.92 49.83 -66.97
CA LYS A 209 -21.89 50.11 -67.99
C LYS A 209 -21.20 51.48 -67.83
N GLN A 210 -21.26 52.13 -66.65
CA GLN A 210 -20.75 53.49 -66.47
C GLN A 210 -19.91 53.64 -65.18
N PRO A 211 -18.56 53.69 -65.28
CA PRO A 211 -17.67 53.73 -64.12
C PRO A 211 -17.57 55.10 -63.41
N GLY A 212 -17.77 56.22 -64.10
CA GLY A 212 -17.46 57.55 -63.55
C GLY A 212 -18.46 58.14 -62.55
N GLN A 213 -19.66 57.58 -62.41
CA GLN A 213 -20.65 58.09 -61.44
C GLN A 213 -20.47 57.48 -60.03
N ARG A 214 -19.89 56.28 -59.94
CA ARG A 214 -19.70 55.58 -58.66
C ARG A 214 -18.65 56.21 -57.76
N ASP A 215 -17.57 56.69 -58.35
CA ASP A 215 -16.47 57.27 -57.57
C ASP A 215 -16.92 58.55 -56.85
N ASN A 216 -17.72 59.38 -57.50
CA ASN A 216 -18.30 60.58 -56.89
C ASN A 216 -19.33 60.26 -55.78
N ASP A 217 -20.15 59.22 -55.97
CA ASP A 217 -21.12 58.80 -54.95
C ASP A 217 -20.45 58.19 -53.71
N LEU A 218 -19.30 57.51 -53.89
CA LEU A 218 -18.49 56.98 -52.80
C LEU A 218 -17.78 58.09 -52.03
N GLU A 219 -17.23 59.09 -52.73
CA GLU A 219 -16.62 60.27 -52.10
C GLU A 219 -17.66 61.04 -51.24
N HIS A 220 -18.86 61.27 -51.76
CA HIS A 220 -19.93 61.91 -50.99
C HIS A 220 -20.41 61.08 -49.78
N LYS A 221 -20.40 59.74 -49.88
CA LYS A 221 -20.71 58.86 -48.75
C LYS A 221 -19.62 58.88 -47.69
N ILE A 222 -18.35 58.94 -48.10
CA ILE A 222 -17.21 59.05 -47.16
C ILE A 222 -17.28 60.37 -46.40
N ASP A 223 -17.52 61.49 -47.07
CA ASP A 223 -17.66 62.81 -46.43
C ASP A 223 -18.82 62.84 -45.44
N THR A 224 -19.98 62.27 -45.81
CA THR A 224 -21.14 62.23 -44.93
C THR A 224 -20.95 61.28 -43.74
N MET A 225 -20.20 60.20 -43.88
CA MET A 225 -19.85 59.32 -42.76
C MET A 225 -18.78 59.93 -41.85
N GLN A 226 -17.79 60.63 -42.41
CA GLN A 226 -16.80 61.39 -41.63
C GLN A 226 -17.46 62.49 -40.79
N ALA A 227 -18.49 63.16 -41.33
CA ALA A 227 -19.27 64.13 -40.57
C ALA A 227 -20.07 63.51 -39.41
N ARG A 228 -20.38 62.20 -39.45
CA ARG A 228 -21.18 61.49 -38.43
C ARG A 228 -20.35 60.82 -37.33
N LEU A 229 -19.07 60.56 -37.56
CA LEU A 229 -18.12 60.04 -36.56
C LEU A 229 -18.15 60.79 -35.20
N PRO A 230 -18.05 62.13 -35.15
CA PRO A 230 -18.04 62.85 -33.87
C PRO A 230 -19.38 62.78 -33.13
N GLN A 231 -20.47 62.45 -33.83
CA GLN A 231 -21.80 62.28 -33.23
C GLN A 231 -21.94 60.91 -32.58
N LEU A 232 -21.36 59.87 -33.19
CA LEU A 232 -21.28 58.51 -32.63
C LEU A 232 -20.32 58.44 -31.44
N GLU A 233 -19.17 59.13 -31.49
CA GLU A 233 -18.26 59.25 -30.35
C GLU A 233 -18.94 59.89 -29.14
N LYS A 234 -19.76 60.93 -29.37
CA LYS A 234 -20.56 61.56 -28.32
C LYS A 234 -21.62 60.61 -27.76
N GLN A 235 -22.32 59.87 -28.61
CA GLN A 235 -23.28 58.86 -28.13
C GLN A 235 -22.60 57.75 -27.33
N ALA A 236 -21.44 57.24 -27.74
CA ALA A 236 -20.66 56.27 -26.98
C ALA A 236 -20.23 56.82 -25.61
N SER A 237 -19.83 58.09 -25.53
CA SER A 237 -19.49 58.75 -24.27
C SER A 237 -20.67 58.93 -23.31
N VAL A 238 -21.88 59.14 -23.86
CA VAL A 238 -23.13 59.26 -23.09
C VAL A 238 -23.61 57.89 -22.62
N LEU A 239 -23.53 56.86 -23.47
CA LEU A 239 -23.82 55.48 -23.09
C LEU A 239 -22.89 54.96 -21.99
N ASN A 240 -21.60 55.31 -22.03
CA ASN A 240 -20.66 55.01 -20.94
C ASN A 240 -20.99 55.74 -19.63
N LYS A 241 -21.68 56.89 -19.68
CA LYS A 241 -22.14 57.61 -18.48
C LYS A 241 -23.48 57.09 -17.94
N VAL A 242 -24.35 56.56 -18.80
CA VAL A 242 -25.67 56.03 -18.42
C VAL A 242 -25.58 54.58 -17.94
N SER A 243 -24.65 53.79 -18.47
CA SER A 243 -24.33 52.46 -17.95
C SER A 243 -23.50 52.57 -16.67
N GLN A 244 -24.16 52.80 -15.54
CA GLN A 244 -23.61 52.56 -14.18
C GLN A 244 -23.43 51.06 -13.91
N MET A 245 -22.97 50.28 -14.89
CA MET A 245 -22.34 49.01 -14.61
C MET A 245 -20.90 49.34 -14.21
N PRO A 246 -20.39 48.86 -13.07
CA PRO A 246 -18.97 48.96 -12.80
C PRO A 246 -18.26 48.17 -13.91
N THR A 247 -17.78 48.86 -14.93
CA THR A 247 -16.73 48.31 -15.77
C THR A 247 -15.57 48.14 -14.82
N VAL A 248 -15.40 46.93 -14.29
CA VAL A 248 -14.25 46.55 -13.48
C VAL A 248 -13.04 47.02 -14.27
N THR A 249 -12.42 48.08 -13.79
CA THR A 249 -11.34 48.73 -14.52
C THR A 249 -10.15 47.81 -14.45
N VAL A 250 -9.34 47.77 -15.50
CA VAL A 250 -8.13 46.93 -15.54
C VAL A 250 -7.23 47.22 -14.34
N ASP A 251 -7.29 48.45 -13.80
CA ASP A 251 -6.55 48.86 -12.62
C ASP A 251 -7.12 48.28 -11.30
N GLU A 252 -8.45 48.09 -11.20
CA GLU A 252 -9.07 47.37 -10.08
C GLU A 252 -8.70 45.87 -10.11
N VAL A 253 -8.73 45.24 -11.29
CA VAL A 253 -8.29 43.83 -11.43
C VAL A 253 -6.83 43.65 -11.03
N LYS A 254 -5.95 44.59 -11.39
CA LYS A 254 -4.54 44.57 -10.97
C LYS A 254 -4.38 44.74 -9.47
N HIS A 255 -5.19 45.59 -8.85
CA HIS A 255 -5.18 45.77 -7.40
C HIS A 255 -5.57 44.49 -6.67
N ASP A 256 -6.65 43.85 -7.12
CA ASP A 256 -7.12 42.58 -6.58
C ASP A 256 -6.12 41.45 -6.83
N GLU A 257 -5.44 41.44 -7.98
CA GLU A 257 -4.37 40.49 -8.31
C GLU A 257 -3.17 40.65 -7.35
N ASP A 258 -2.74 41.89 -7.09
CA ASP A 258 -1.66 42.18 -6.15
C ASP A 258 -2.03 41.77 -4.71
N GLU A 259 -3.26 42.03 -4.29
CA GLU A 259 -3.77 41.60 -2.98
C GLU A 259 -3.79 40.06 -2.88
N TYR A 260 -4.31 39.39 -3.90
CA TYR A 260 -4.36 37.95 -3.98
C TYR A 260 -2.94 37.33 -3.93
N LEU A 261 -1.98 37.90 -4.65
CA LEU A 261 -0.59 37.45 -4.63
C LEU A 261 0.06 37.62 -3.25
N ARG A 262 -0.26 38.70 -2.52
CA ARG A 262 0.19 38.88 -1.13
C ARG A 262 -0.40 37.82 -0.21
N VAL A 263 -1.70 37.56 -0.32
CA VAL A 263 -2.37 36.52 0.48
C VAL A 263 -1.80 35.15 0.16
N LEU A 264 -1.52 34.86 -1.11
CA LEU A 264 -0.94 33.60 -1.56
C LEU A 264 0.50 33.42 -1.06
N ALA A 265 1.31 34.49 -1.04
CA ALA A 265 2.64 34.47 -0.43
C ALA A 265 2.55 34.19 1.08
N ARG A 266 1.60 34.83 1.78
CA ARG A 266 1.38 34.59 3.21
C ARG A 266 0.90 33.18 3.49
N LYS A 267 0.02 32.63 2.65
CA LYS A 267 -0.43 31.24 2.74
C LYS A 267 0.75 30.28 2.57
N LYS A 268 1.60 30.47 1.55
CA LYS A 268 2.80 29.65 1.34
C LYS A 268 3.75 29.68 2.55
N GLU A 269 3.93 30.86 3.16
CA GLU A 269 4.74 30.99 4.38
C GLU A 269 4.13 30.21 5.56
N LEU A 270 2.81 30.32 5.75
CA LEU A 270 2.10 29.61 6.80
C LEU A 270 2.10 28.09 6.57
N ASP A 271 1.86 27.65 5.33
CA ASP A 271 1.91 26.23 4.94
C ASP A 271 3.32 25.67 5.16
N ALA A 272 4.38 26.44 4.87
CA ALA A 272 5.76 26.02 5.16
C ALA A 272 6.01 25.89 6.68
N ARG A 273 5.49 26.82 7.49
CA ARG A 273 5.57 26.74 8.96
C ARG A 273 4.81 25.52 9.47
N VAL A 274 3.58 25.28 9.01
CA VAL A 274 2.76 24.13 9.42
C VAL A 274 3.41 22.82 8.99
N LYS A 275 3.97 22.75 7.78
CA LYS A 275 4.68 21.56 7.30
C LYS A 275 5.91 21.23 8.14
N ALA A 276 6.59 22.23 8.70
CA ALA A 276 7.70 22.01 9.63
C ALA A 276 7.26 21.37 10.96
N PHE A 277 5.97 21.45 11.30
CA PHE A 277 5.37 20.80 12.47
C PHE A 277 4.55 19.54 12.09
N ALA A 278 4.49 19.17 10.81
CA ALA A 278 3.75 17.99 10.38
C ALA A 278 4.41 16.72 10.93
N GLY A 279 3.66 15.96 11.74
CA GLY A 279 4.15 14.76 12.41
C GLY A 279 4.42 14.96 13.91
N LEU A 280 4.41 16.19 14.43
CA LEU A 280 4.48 16.42 15.87
C LEU A 280 3.07 16.40 16.51
N PRO A 281 2.90 15.75 17.67
CA PRO A 281 1.68 15.79 18.45
C PRO A 281 1.27 17.23 18.80
N PRO A 282 -0.04 17.52 18.95
CA PRO A 282 -0.54 18.85 19.28
C PRO A 282 -0.13 19.32 20.70
N ASP A 283 0.32 18.41 21.56
CA ASP A 283 0.83 18.73 22.91
C ASP A 283 2.34 19.01 22.88
N VAL A 284 2.74 20.14 23.46
CA VAL A 284 4.13 20.65 23.48
C VAL A 284 5.06 19.69 24.24
N GLU A 285 4.59 19.07 25.32
CA GLU A 285 5.39 18.11 26.09
C GLU A 285 5.57 16.79 25.34
N ALA A 286 4.51 16.27 24.70
CA ALA A 286 4.59 15.09 23.84
C ALA A 286 5.51 15.32 22.62
N ALA A 287 5.42 16.48 21.99
CA ALA A 287 6.28 16.88 20.87
C ALA A 287 7.77 16.96 21.26
N ARG A 288 8.08 17.39 22.49
CA ARG A 288 9.46 17.40 23.01
C ARG A 288 10.01 15.99 23.20
N VAL A 289 9.20 15.07 23.72
CA VAL A 289 9.60 13.68 23.90
C VAL A 289 9.88 13.02 22.55
N GLU A 290 9.01 13.21 21.56
CA GLU A 290 9.20 12.65 20.22
C GLU A 290 10.42 13.24 19.50
N LEU A 291 10.66 14.54 19.65
CA LEU A 291 11.85 15.19 19.10
C LEU A 291 13.14 14.67 19.73
N GLU A 292 13.18 14.43 21.04
CA GLU A 292 14.33 13.82 21.71
C GLU A 292 14.53 12.35 21.28
N ASN A 293 13.45 11.59 21.05
CA ASN A 293 13.53 10.24 20.50
C ASN A 293 14.13 10.24 19.09
N LEU A 294 13.64 11.11 18.19
CA LEU A 294 14.17 11.26 16.83
C LEU A 294 15.63 11.73 16.83
N ARG A 295 16.01 12.61 17.76
CA ARG A 295 17.41 13.03 17.94
C ARG A 295 18.30 11.88 18.41
N ALA A 296 17.81 11.04 19.32
CA ALA A 296 18.53 9.86 19.78
C ALA A 296 18.71 8.84 18.64
N GLU A 297 17.69 8.64 17.81
CA GLU A 297 17.75 7.78 16.63
C GLU A 297 18.76 8.31 15.60
N LEU A 298 18.74 9.62 15.32
CA LEU A 298 19.70 10.26 14.40
C LEU A 298 21.14 10.12 14.88
N ARG A 299 21.38 10.28 16.19
CA ARG A 299 22.71 10.03 16.79
C ARG A 299 23.12 8.57 16.63
N SER A 300 22.23 7.63 16.96
CA SER A 300 22.51 6.19 16.79
C SER A 300 22.84 5.83 15.34
N MET A 301 22.11 6.36 14.37
CA MET A 301 22.38 6.16 12.94
C MET A 301 23.69 6.79 12.51
N THR A 302 24.04 7.95 13.07
CA THR A 302 25.32 8.63 12.82
C THR A 302 26.49 7.82 13.41
N ASP A 303 26.37 7.37 14.65
CA ASP A 303 27.38 6.54 15.31
C ASP A 303 27.59 5.22 14.55
N ARG A 304 26.49 4.60 14.08
CA ARG A 304 26.56 3.40 13.26
C ARG A 304 27.27 3.65 11.93
N ARG A 305 26.93 4.75 11.26
CA ARG A 305 27.59 5.16 10.01
C ARG A 305 29.08 5.39 10.23
N ASP A 306 29.44 6.08 11.31
CA ASP A 306 30.82 6.44 11.61
C ASP A 306 31.64 5.20 12.01
N HIS A 307 31.04 4.25 12.74
CA HIS A 307 31.64 2.94 13.04
C HIS A 307 31.85 2.08 11.78
N ASP A 308 30.85 2.02 10.92
CA ASP A 308 30.96 1.28 9.66
C ASP A 308 31.98 1.95 8.71
N PHE A 309 32.08 3.28 8.74
CA PHE A 309 33.11 4.04 8.03
C PHE A 309 34.51 3.77 8.59
N GLU A 310 34.68 3.76 9.92
CA GLU A 310 35.97 3.45 10.56
C GLU A 310 36.46 2.04 10.19
N LYS A 311 35.57 1.04 10.22
CA LYS A 311 35.89 -0.32 9.75
C LYS A 311 36.29 -0.41 8.29
N LEU A 312 35.66 0.41 7.42
CA LEU A 312 36.04 0.48 6.01
C LEU A 312 37.41 1.13 5.84
N VAL A 313 37.69 2.20 6.59
CA VAL A 313 38.98 2.89 6.58
C VAL A 313 40.11 1.99 7.12
N GLU A 314 39.86 1.21 8.18
CA GLU A 314 40.83 0.26 8.73
C GLU A 314 41.12 -0.93 7.80
N ARG A 315 40.13 -1.36 7.00
CA ARG A 315 40.34 -2.41 5.98
C ARG A 315 41.16 -1.92 4.79
N GLU A 316 41.01 -0.65 4.41
CA GLU A 316 41.70 -0.04 3.27
C GLU A 316 43.07 0.56 3.66
N SER A 317 43.32 0.84 4.94
CA SER A 317 44.60 1.34 5.45
C SER A 317 45.36 0.25 6.21
N PRO A 318 46.30 -0.48 5.58
CA PRO A 318 47.14 -1.43 6.29
C PRO A 318 48.07 -0.68 7.26
N VAL A 319 47.73 -0.71 8.54
CA VAL A 319 48.56 -0.20 9.63
C VAL A 319 49.90 -0.95 9.62
N LYS A 320 50.97 -0.22 9.26
CA LYS A 320 52.35 -0.72 9.29
C LYS A 320 52.72 -1.01 10.75
N PRO A 321 53.02 -2.26 11.16
CA PRO A 321 53.39 -2.54 12.55
C PRO A 321 54.71 -1.85 12.87
N ARG A 322 54.69 -0.98 13.89
CA ARG A 322 55.90 -0.39 14.46
C ARG A 322 56.78 -1.49 15.04
N ARG A 323 57.88 -1.80 14.36
CA ARG A 323 58.98 -2.64 14.85
C ARG A 323 59.46 -2.07 16.19
N ARG A 324 59.28 -2.81 17.28
CA ARG A 324 59.94 -2.53 18.56
C ARG A 324 61.45 -2.78 18.38
N MET A 325 62.25 -1.78 18.75
CA MET A 325 63.67 -1.95 19.08
C MET A 325 63.81 -2.62 20.45
#